data_AF-A0A1F8UI65-F1
#
_entry.id   AF-A0A1F8UI65-F1
#
_cell.length_a   1.000
_cell.length_b   1.000
_cell.length_c   1.000
_cell.angle_alpha   90.00
_cell.angle_beta   90.00
_cell.angle_gamma   90.00
#
_symmetry.space_group_name_H-M   'P 1'
#
loop_
_entity.id
_entity.type
_entity.pdbx_description
1 polymer ?
#
loop_
_entity_poly.entity_id
_entity_poly.type
_entity_poly.pdbx_seq_one_letter_code
_entity_poly.pdbx_strand_id
1 'polypeptide(L)'
;MTAKQNISSRRLRLLRLFLDVVLNGKFTREAFKLYVSDRWITIRGVCEKLQKQGKGWGKSAIQTIIWRDKERLEQVFGEKILVDILEYTDTNLDNYEKRLVEAMVKYSNNSGLLCGSIVLKFPEPEMATELTDEDFTDFLQTIKPYLKLHMKYITENLDEKAVGYCKYIIASNVLSGVDLERKKYLMMLLEGENNGTD
;
A
#
# COMPACT_ATOMS: atom_id res chain seq x y z
N MET A 1 -10.86 39.22 -14.22
CA MET A 1 -10.11 38.52 -15.28
C MET A 1 -9.38 37.34 -14.64
N THR A 2 -9.93 36.14 -14.73
CA THR A 2 -9.26 34.92 -14.24
C THR A 2 -8.25 34.49 -15.31
N ALA A 3 -6.97 34.81 -15.09
CA ALA A 3 -5.90 34.28 -15.91
C ALA A 3 -5.99 32.75 -15.85
N LYS A 4 -6.11 32.10 -17.00
CA LYS A 4 -6.04 30.64 -17.13
C LYS A 4 -4.63 30.25 -16.68
N GLN A 5 -4.46 29.85 -15.41
CA GLN A 5 -3.18 29.34 -14.93
C GLN A 5 -2.82 28.14 -15.82
N ASN A 6 -1.68 28.25 -16.51
CA ASN A 6 -1.17 27.18 -17.37
C ASN A 6 -0.47 26.15 -16.47
N ILE A 7 -1.28 25.40 -15.70
CA ILE A 7 -0.79 24.40 -14.75
C ILE A 7 -0.22 23.23 -15.54
N SER A 8 1.02 22.83 -15.24
CA SER A 8 1.65 21.68 -15.90
C SER A 8 0.92 20.37 -15.61
N SER A 9 1.03 19.40 -16.53
CA SER A 9 0.46 18.05 -16.36
C SER A 9 0.91 17.39 -15.05
N ARG A 10 2.18 17.57 -14.67
CA ARG A 10 2.75 17.09 -13.40
C ARG A 10 2.05 17.68 -12.18
N ARG A 11 1.79 18.99 -12.17
CA ARG A 11 1.06 19.67 -11.08
C ARG A 11 -0.40 19.24 -11.00
N LEU A 12 -1.06 19.07 -12.14
CA LEU A 12 -2.42 18.54 -12.19
C LEU A 12 -2.47 17.11 -11.63
N ARG A 13 -1.49 16.26 -11.96
CA ARG A 13 -1.35 14.91 -11.40
C ARG A 13 -1.20 14.97 -9.88
N LEU A 14 -0.28 15.79 -9.38
CA LEU A 14 -0.07 16.01 -7.95
C LEU A 14 -1.34 16.46 -7.22
N LEU A 15 -2.07 17.42 -7.78
CA LEU A 15 -3.33 17.88 -7.20
C LEU A 15 -4.38 16.77 -7.16
N ARG A 16 -4.49 15.96 -8.21
CA ARG A 16 -5.40 14.80 -8.23
C ARG A 16 -5.03 13.77 -7.16
N LEU A 17 -3.74 13.44 -7.03
CA LEU A 17 -3.27 12.52 -5.99
C LEU A 17 -3.53 13.07 -4.58
N PHE A 18 -3.29 14.37 -4.37
CA PHE A 18 -3.60 15.03 -3.10
C PHE A 18 -5.10 14.94 -2.78
N LEU A 19 -5.97 15.28 -3.73
CA LEU A 19 -7.42 15.18 -3.54
C LEU A 19 -7.85 13.74 -3.28
N ASP A 20 -7.25 12.75 -3.94
CA ASP A 20 -7.55 11.33 -3.72
C ASP A 20 -7.21 10.90 -2.29
N VAL A 21 -6.01 11.24 -1.79
CA VAL A 21 -5.60 10.97 -0.41
C VAL A 21 -6.55 11.62 0.59
N VAL A 22 -6.90 12.89 0.36
CA VAL A 22 -7.71 13.69 1.30
C VAL A 22 -9.16 13.24 1.30
N LEU A 23 -9.79 13.06 0.13
CA LEU A 23 -11.23 12.85 -0.01
C LEU A 23 -11.61 11.37 -0.11
N ASN A 24 -10.80 10.55 -0.79
CA ASN A 24 -11.14 9.15 -1.05
C ASN A 24 -10.41 8.18 -0.11
N GLY A 25 -9.24 8.58 0.40
CA GLY A 25 -8.47 7.80 1.38
C GLY A 25 -9.01 7.83 2.81
N LYS A 26 -8.36 7.07 3.70
CA LYS A 26 -8.58 7.09 5.15
C LYS A 26 -7.80 8.20 5.86
N PHE A 27 -7.15 9.09 5.10
CA PHE A 27 -6.36 10.18 5.67
C PHE A 27 -7.29 11.05 6.52
N THR A 28 -8.26 11.74 5.91
CA THR A 28 -9.20 12.58 6.66
C THR A 28 -10.48 11.84 7.07
N ARG A 29 -11.15 12.35 8.10
CA ARG A 29 -12.45 11.86 8.55
C ARG A 29 -13.57 12.51 7.76
N GLU A 30 -14.70 11.83 7.70
CA GLU A 30 -15.88 12.23 6.93
C GLU A 30 -16.39 13.66 7.23
N ALA A 31 -16.37 14.09 8.51
CA ALA A 31 -16.74 15.47 8.85
C ALA A 31 -15.84 16.50 8.16
N PHE A 32 -14.53 16.24 8.10
CA PHE A 32 -13.60 17.09 7.38
C PHE A 32 -13.89 17.05 5.87
N LYS A 33 -14.10 15.86 5.29
CA LYS A 33 -14.43 15.70 3.87
C LYS A 33 -15.68 16.50 3.47
N LEU A 34 -16.75 16.40 4.26
CA LEU A 34 -17.99 17.16 4.06
C LEU A 34 -17.74 18.67 4.13
N TYR A 35 -16.90 19.11 5.07
CA TYR A 35 -16.57 20.51 5.25
C TYR A 35 -15.80 21.10 4.07
N VAL A 36 -14.79 20.39 3.56
CA VAL A 36 -13.96 20.90 2.45
C VAL A 36 -14.58 20.70 1.06
N SER A 37 -15.53 19.78 0.92
CA SER A 37 -16.19 19.50 -0.37
C SER A 37 -17.31 20.48 -0.70
N ASP A 38 -17.81 21.24 0.27
CA ASP A 38 -18.93 22.17 0.10
C ASP A 38 -18.52 23.55 0.60
N ARG A 39 -18.16 24.44 -0.34
CA ARG A 39 -17.65 25.79 -0.06
C ARG A 39 -18.55 26.61 0.88
N TRP A 40 -19.86 26.34 0.87
CA TRP A 40 -20.85 27.14 1.58
C TRP A 40 -21.34 26.47 2.87
N ILE A 41 -20.85 25.27 3.18
CA ILE A 41 -21.26 24.56 4.39
C ILE A 41 -20.61 25.18 5.63
N THR A 42 -21.41 25.34 6.67
CA THR A 42 -20.91 25.72 8.00
C THR A 42 -20.66 24.46 8.84
N ILE A 43 -19.93 24.57 9.95
CA ILE A 43 -19.80 23.47 10.93
C ILE A 43 -21.18 22.96 11.38
N ARG A 44 -22.16 23.88 11.52
CA ARG A 44 -23.55 23.53 11.79
C ARG A 44 -24.16 22.70 10.64
N GLY A 45 -23.94 23.12 9.39
CA GLY A 45 -24.40 22.38 8.22
C GLY A 45 -23.80 20.96 8.13
N VAL A 46 -22.52 20.80 8.47
CA VAL A 46 -21.87 19.47 8.55
C VAL A 46 -22.55 18.61 9.61
N CYS A 47 -22.84 19.18 10.78
CA CYS A 47 -23.56 18.51 11.87
C CYS A 47 -24.95 18.02 11.43
N GLU A 48 -25.72 18.89 10.76
CA GLU A 48 -27.06 18.56 10.27
C GLU A 48 -27.01 17.46 9.20
N LYS A 49 -26.01 17.48 8.29
CA LYS A 49 -25.81 16.40 7.29
C LYS A 49 -25.47 15.06 7.96
N LEU A 50 -24.55 15.04 8.93
CA LEU A 50 -24.16 13.81 9.63
C LEU A 50 -25.30 13.24 10.47
N GLN A 51 -26.11 14.10 11.11
CA GLN A 51 -27.29 13.66 11.86
C GLN A 51 -28.34 13.00 10.94
N LYS A 52 -28.56 13.55 9.74
CA LYS A 52 -29.43 12.92 8.73
C LYS A 52 -28.93 11.53 8.28
N GLN A 53 -27.62 11.27 8.41
CA GLN A 53 -27.01 9.96 8.15
C GLN A 53 -26.98 9.04 9.38
N GLY A 54 -27.67 9.41 10.47
CA GLY A 54 -27.72 8.64 11.71
C GLY A 54 -26.49 8.80 12.61
N LYS A 55 -25.59 9.76 12.33
CA LYS A 55 -24.39 10.03 13.13
C LYS A 55 -24.65 11.17 14.11
N GLY A 56 -24.79 10.84 15.40
CA GLY A 56 -25.11 11.78 16.47
C GLY A 56 -23.91 12.59 16.99
N TRP A 57 -23.19 13.29 16.12
CA TRP A 57 -22.04 14.10 16.55
C TRP A 57 -22.46 15.51 16.94
N GLY A 58 -21.87 16.04 18.03
CA GLY A 58 -22.05 17.42 18.44
C GLY A 58 -21.15 18.40 17.67
N LYS A 59 -21.52 19.69 17.62
CA LYS A 59 -20.76 20.75 16.93
C LYS A 59 -19.30 20.86 17.38
N SER A 60 -19.05 20.79 18.70
CA SER A 60 -17.70 20.85 19.28
C SER A 60 -16.83 19.67 18.81
N ALA A 61 -17.40 18.46 18.75
CA ALA A 61 -16.70 17.28 18.25
C ALA A 61 -16.35 17.44 16.76
N ILE A 62 -17.28 17.93 15.94
CA ILE A 62 -17.04 18.18 14.51
C ILE A 62 -15.93 19.22 14.31
N GLN A 63 -15.98 20.33 15.05
CA GLN A 63 -14.93 21.36 14.99
C GLN A 63 -13.56 20.79 15.36
N THR A 64 -13.49 19.99 16.42
CA THR A 64 -12.27 19.31 16.85
C THR A 64 -11.75 18.33 15.80
N ILE A 65 -12.65 17.58 15.15
CA ILE A 65 -12.30 16.66 14.06
C ILE A 65 -11.70 17.44 12.89
N ILE A 66 -12.37 18.51 12.45
CA ILE A 66 -11.93 19.32 11.32
C ILE A 66 -10.56 19.93 11.61
N TRP A 67 -10.38 20.51 12.80
CA TRP A 67 -9.11 21.12 13.20
C TRP A 67 -7.96 20.11 13.23
N ARG A 68 -8.15 18.96 13.88
CA ARG A 68 -7.11 17.92 13.95
C ARG A 68 -6.76 17.35 12.57
N ASP A 69 -7.75 17.19 11.68
CA ASP A 69 -7.48 16.73 10.32
C ASP A 69 -6.72 17.78 9.51
N LYS A 70 -7.02 19.07 9.70
CA LYS A 70 -6.26 20.18 9.13
C LYS A 70 -4.82 20.18 9.64
N GLU A 71 -4.60 20.14 10.96
CA GLU A 71 -3.24 20.10 11.54
C GLU A 71 -2.44 18.91 11.01
N ARG A 72 -3.06 17.73 10.87
CA ARG A 72 -2.39 16.56 10.29
C ARG A 72 -2.03 16.78 8.81
N LEU A 73 -2.88 17.44 8.03
CA LEU A 73 -2.53 17.81 6.64
C LEU A 73 -1.28 18.70 6.63
N GLU A 74 -1.26 19.72 7.46
CA GLU A 74 -0.15 20.68 7.56
C GLU A 74 1.13 19.99 8.05
N GLN A 75 1.04 19.04 8.98
CA GLN A 75 2.20 18.27 9.46
C GLN A 75 2.80 17.35 8.39
N VAL A 76 1.96 16.64 7.63
CA VAL A 76 2.42 15.67 6.63
C VAL A 76 2.87 16.37 5.35
N PHE A 77 2.05 17.30 4.87
CA PHE A 77 2.24 17.91 3.57
C PHE A 77 2.87 19.29 3.65
N GLY A 78 2.81 19.99 4.78
CA GLY A 78 3.19 21.40 4.89
C GLY A 78 2.00 22.32 4.69
N GLU A 79 2.04 23.49 5.35
CA GLU A 79 0.95 24.49 5.36
C GLU A 79 0.60 25.05 3.97
N LYS A 80 1.56 25.03 3.05
CA LYS A 80 1.45 25.71 1.75
C LYS A 80 1.30 24.76 0.57
N ILE A 81 1.06 23.46 0.77
CA ILE A 81 1.00 22.47 -0.32
C ILE A 81 0.12 22.90 -1.51
N LEU A 82 -1.09 23.42 -1.25
CA LEU A 82 -1.98 23.85 -2.33
C LEU A 82 -1.44 25.06 -3.10
N VAL A 83 -0.88 26.04 -2.38
CA VAL A 83 -0.29 27.24 -2.97
C VAL A 83 0.97 26.86 -3.76
N ASP A 84 1.78 25.95 -3.23
CA ASP A 84 3.01 25.46 -3.84
C ASP A 84 2.75 24.66 -5.12
N ILE A 85 1.69 23.86 -5.16
CA ILE A 85 1.28 23.13 -6.37
C ILE A 85 0.69 24.09 -7.42
N LEU A 86 -0.14 25.06 -7.01
CA LEU A 86 -0.92 25.89 -7.93
C LEU A 86 -0.20 27.16 -8.42
N GLU A 87 0.60 27.83 -7.57
CA GLU A 87 1.04 29.21 -7.82
C GLU A 87 2.55 29.34 -8.05
N TYR A 88 3.40 28.64 -7.30
CA TYR A 88 4.85 28.85 -7.36
C TYR A 88 5.52 27.95 -8.40
N THR A 89 6.17 28.51 -9.42
CA THR A 89 6.86 27.77 -10.50
C THR A 89 8.13 27.04 -10.06
N ASP A 90 8.86 27.56 -9.07
CA ASP A 90 10.18 27.05 -8.62
C ASP A 90 10.15 26.11 -7.40
N THR A 91 8.98 25.63 -6.99
CA THR A 91 8.90 24.71 -5.85
C THR A 91 9.40 23.31 -6.21
N ASN A 92 10.23 22.71 -5.34
CA ASN A 92 10.63 21.31 -5.45
C ASN A 92 9.40 20.39 -5.27
N LEU A 93 8.85 19.92 -6.39
CA LEU A 93 7.69 19.04 -6.44
C LEU A 93 8.01 17.59 -6.04
N ASP A 94 9.28 17.17 -6.10
CA ASP A 94 9.70 15.79 -5.82
C ASP A 94 9.38 15.41 -4.36
N ASN A 95 9.61 16.34 -3.43
CA ASN A 95 9.30 16.12 -2.01
C ASN A 95 7.80 15.97 -1.77
N TYR A 96 6.97 16.72 -2.51
CA TYR A 96 5.51 16.59 -2.44
C TYR A 96 5.02 15.26 -3.02
N GLU A 97 5.58 14.84 -4.16
CA GLU A 97 5.29 13.53 -4.75
C GLU A 97 5.60 12.41 -3.75
N LYS A 98 6.80 12.44 -3.13
CA LYS A 98 7.20 11.47 -2.12
C LYS A 98 6.22 11.37 -0.96
N ARG A 99 5.90 12.50 -0.33
CA ARG A 99 4.95 12.55 0.80
C ARG A 99 3.55 12.08 0.41
N LEU A 100 3.10 12.38 -0.81
CA LEU A 100 1.81 11.95 -1.31
C LEU A 100 1.74 10.44 -1.51
N VAL A 101 2.75 9.84 -2.12
CA VAL A 101 2.77 8.39 -2.31
C VAL A 101 2.90 7.66 -0.99
N GLU A 102 3.73 8.14 -0.06
CA GLU A 102 3.79 7.59 1.31
C GLU A 102 2.41 7.65 2.00
N ALA A 103 1.70 8.78 1.86
CA ALA A 103 0.36 8.93 2.41
C ALA A 103 -0.65 8.03 1.70
N MET A 104 -0.57 7.84 0.38
CA MET A 104 -1.41 6.91 -0.36
C MET A 104 -1.22 5.48 0.13
N VAL A 105 0.03 5.02 0.26
CA VAL A 105 0.33 3.67 0.74
C VAL A 105 -0.24 3.49 2.15
N LYS A 106 0.05 4.43 3.05
CA LYS A 106 -0.35 4.35 4.46
C LYS A 106 -1.85 4.44 4.68
N TYR A 107 -2.54 5.32 3.97
CA TYR A 107 -3.95 5.66 4.20
C TYR A 107 -4.90 5.16 3.10
N SER A 108 -4.44 4.35 2.16
CA SER A 108 -5.33 3.69 1.21
C SER A 108 -6.26 2.70 1.90
N ASN A 109 -7.38 2.40 1.25
CA ASN A 109 -8.30 1.37 1.73
C ASN A 109 -7.64 -0.03 1.77
N ASN A 110 -6.63 -0.23 0.93
CA ASN A 110 -5.88 -1.48 0.76
C ASN A 110 -4.50 -1.44 1.43
N SER A 111 -4.28 -0.51 2.36
CA SER A 111 -3.01 -0.38 3.09
C SER A 111 -2.61 -1.72 3.72
N GLY A 112 -1.40 -2.17 3.40
CA GLY A 112 -0.86 -3.45 3.87
C GLY A 112 -1.41 -4.70 3.18
N LEU A 113 -2.30 -4.61 2.18
CA LEU A 113 -2.86 -5.78 1.50
C LEU A 113 -1.78 -6.62 0.81
N LEU A 114 -0.86 -5.97 0.09
CA LEU A 114 0.23 -6.65 -0.61
C LEU A 114 1.13 -7.41 0.38
N CYS A 115 1.72 -6.69 1.34
CA CYS A 115 2.60 -7.27 2.37
C CYS A 115 1.87 -8.26 3.30
N GLY A 116 0.56 -8.09 3.50
CA GLY A 116 -0.27 -8.97 4.32
C GLY A 116 -0.68 -10.26 3.61
N SER A 117 -0.67 -10.28 2.27
CA SER A 117 -1.13 -11.43 1.46
C SER A 117 0.01 -12.29 0.93
N ILE A 118 1.25 -11.81 1.01
CA ILE A 118 2.45 -12.46 0.49
C ILE A 118 3.36 -12.84 1.66
N VAL A 119 4.03 -13.98 1.57
CA VAL A 119 4.96 -14.46 2.62
C VAL A 119 6.37 -13.87 2.46
N LEU A 120 6.75 -13.52 1.23
CA LEU A 120 8.02 -12.85 0.95
C LEU A 120 8.12 -11.51 1.68
N LYS A 121 9.33 -11.23 2.18
CA LYS A 121 9.72 -9.89 2.62
C LYS A 121 10.17 -9.09 1.39
N PHE A 122 9.48 -8.00 1.11
CA PHE A 122 9.89 -7.09 0.05
C PHE A 122 11.13 -6.29 0.45
N PRO A 123 12.00 -5.93 -0.52
CA PRO A 123 13.03 -4.93 -0.29
C PRO A 123 12.41 -3.57 0.04
N GLU A 124 13.23 -2.63 0.48
CA GLU A 124 12.77 -1.26 0.67
C GLU A 124 12.21 -0.73 -0.66
N PRO A 125 10.98 -0.20 -0.67
CA PRO A 125 10.35 0.22 -1.91
C PRO A 125 11.01 1.48 -2.42
N GLU A 126 11.40 1.46 -3.69
CA GLU A 126 11.65 2.68 -4.44
C GLU A 126 10.34 3.23 -5.01
N MET A 127 10.23 4.56 -5.02
CA MET A 127 9.02 5.20 -5.49
C MET A 127 8.96 5.17 -7.02
N ALA A 128 8.02 4.39 -7.56
CA ALA A 128 7.71 4.35 -8.98
C ALA A 128 6.21 4.65 -9.21
N THR A 129 5.92 5.55 -10.15
CA THR A 129 4.54 5.83 -10.58
C THR A 129 4.16 5.11 -11.87
N GLU A 130 5.14 4.53 -12.55
CA GLU A 130 5.01 3.87 -13.83
C GLU A 130 5.89 2.62 -13.82
N LEU A 131 5.40 1.56 -14.46
CA LEU A 131 6.08 0.29 -14.66
C LEU A 131 5.65 -0.24 -16.02
N THR A 132 6.55 -0.90 -16.77
CA THR A 132 6.16 -1.47 -18.06
C THR A 132 5.21 -2.66 -17.83
N ASP A 133 4.38 -2.97 -18.83
CA ASP A 133 3.47 -4.13 -18.75
C ASP A 133 4.24 -5.45 -18.60
N GLU A 134 5.43 -5.52 -19.22
CA GLU A 134 6.35 -6.66 -19.12
C GLU A 134 6.89 -6.79 -17.68
N ASP A 135 7.48 -5.73 -17.13
CA ASP A 135 8.01 -5.73 -15.75
C ASP A 135 6.92 -6.03 -14.72
N PHE A 136 5.71 -5.49 -14.92
CA PHE A 136 4.58 -5.76 -14.05
C PHE A 136 4.16 -7.24 -14.11
N THR A 137 4.12 -7.81 -15.32
CA THR A 137 3.79 -9.22 -15.51
C THR A 137 4.83 -10.13 -14.86
N ASP A 138 6.10 -9.84 -15.05
CA ASP A 138 7.22 -10.60 -14.49
C ASP A 138 7.20 -10.54 -12.96
N PHE A 139 6.93 -9.36 -12.39
CA PHE A 139 6.72 -9.20 -10.97
C PHE A 139 5.58 -10.09 -10.46
N LEU A 140 4.42 -10.07 -11.12
CA LEU A 140 3.27 -10.89 -10.72
C LEU A 140 3.57 -12.39 -10.79
N GLN A 141 4.25 -12.86 -11.84
CA GLN A 141 4.65 -14.26 -11.96
C GLN A 141 5.62 -14.67 -10.85
N THR A 142 6.54 -13.78 -10.49
CA THR A 142 7.53 -14.00 -9.43
C THR A 142 6.88 -14.13 -8.05
N ILE A 143 5.90 -13.27 -7.71
CA ILE A 143 5.27 -13.29 -6.38
C ILE A 143 4.17 -14.34 -6.23
N LYS A 144 3.58 -14.81 -7.34
CA LYS A 144 2.40 -15.69 -7.34
C LYS A 144 2.57 -16.96 -6.48
N PRO A 145 3.70 -17.68 -6.53
CA PRO A 145 3.91 -18.88 -5.70
C PRO A 145 3.88 -18.59 -4.20
N TYR A 146 4.21 -17.35 -3.80
CA TYR A 146 4.36 -16.92 -2.42
C TYR A 146 3.12 -16.22 -1.85
N LEU A 147 2.03 -16.16 -2.62
CA LEU A 147 0.74 -15.72 -2.12
C LEU A 147 0.24 -16.74 -1.08
N LYS A 148 -0.18 -16.25 0.09
CA LYS A 148 -0.72 -17.10 1.17
C LYS A 148 -1.85 -18.01 0.69
N LEU A 149 -2.71 -17.50 -0.19
CA LEU A 149 -3.79 -18.28 -0.80
C LEU A 149 -3.27 -19.41 -1.69
N HIS A 150 -2.24 -19.14 -2.50
CA HIS A 150 -1.66 -20.15 -3.38
C HIS A 150 -0.92 -21.22 -2.58
N MET A 151 -0.14 -20.81 -1.58
CA MET A 151 0.52 -21.74 -0.65
C MET A 151 -0.47 -22.60 0.12
N LYS A 152 -1.59 -22.02 0.57
CA LYS A 152 -2.68 -22.76 1.21
C LYS A 152 -3.26 -23.81 0.27
N TYR A 153 -3.58 -23.43 -0.97
CA TYR A 153 -4.08 -24.36 -1.98
C TYR A 153 -3.10 -25.51 -2.23
N ILE A 154 -1.80 -25.22 -2.39
CA ILE A 154 -0.78 -26.27 -2.54
C ILE A 154 -0.79 -27.20 -1.32
N THR A 155 -0.78 -26.63 -0.10
CA THR A 155 -0.76 -27.39 1.14
C THR A 155 -1.95 -28.34 1.27
N GLU A 156 -3.15 -27.89 0.89
CA GLU A 156 -4.38 -28.69 0.93
C GLU A 156 -4.44 -29.78 -0.15
N ASN A 157 -3.61 -29.70 -1.19
CA ASN A 157 -3.58 -30.64 -2.32
C ASN A 157 -2.28 -31.44 -2.42
N LEU A 158 -1.39 -31.35 -1.42
CA LEU A 158 -0.18 -32.16 -1.36
C LEU A 158 -0.52 -33.62 -1.06
N ASP A 159 0.12 -34.55 -1.77
CA ASP A 159 0.00 -35.98 -1.47
C ASP A 159 0.67 -36.30 -0.13
N GLU A 160 -0.14 -36.68 0.86
CA GLU A 160 0.31 -37.05 2.20
C GLU A 160 1.35 -38.17 2.17
N LYS A 161 1.24 -39.13 1.24
CA LYS A 161 2.22 -40.22 1.10
C LYS A 161 3.57 -39.71 0.66
N ALA A 162 3.60 -38.82 -0.33
CA ALA A 162 4.83 -38.19 -0.79
C ALA A 162 5.49 -37.38 0.35
N VAL A 163 4.70 -36.61 1.11
CA VAL A 163 5.21 -35.87 2.28
C VAL A 163 5.79 -36.80 3.34
N GLY A 164 5.09 -37.89 3.67
CA GLY A 164 5.56 -38.89 4.62
C GLY A 164 6.86 -39.57 4.18
N TYR A 165 6.96 -39.92 2.89
CA TYR A 165 8.17 -40.48 2.30
C TYR A 165 9.35 -39.50 2.37
N CYS A 166 9.15 -38.23 2.00
CA CYS A 166 10.19 -37.20 2.11
C CYS A 166 10.70 -37.05 3.55
N LYS A 167 9.80 -37.04 4.54
CA LYS A 167 10.18 -36.99 5.97
C LYS A 167 10.99 -38.21 6.39
N TYR A 168 10.56 -39.41 5.95
CA TYR A 168 11.26 -40.66 6.23
C TYR A 168 12.69 -40.65 5.67
N ILE A 169 12.88 -40.31 4.39
CA ILE A 169 14.21 -40.33 3.78
C ILE A 169 15.13 -39.26 4.38
N ILE A 170 14.62 -38.09 4.77
CA ILE A 170 15.43 -37.08 5.47
C ILE A 170 15.90 -37.62 6.83
N ALA A 171 14.99 -38.20 7.62
CA ALA A 171 15.29 -38.66 8.97
C ALA A 171 16.09 -39.98 9.04
N SER A 172 16.06 -40.79 7.98
CA SER A 172 16.71 -42.11 7.97
C SER A 172 18.23 -42.03 7.78
N ASN A 173 18.97 -42.81 8.58
CA ASN A 173 20.43 -42.94 8.51
C ASN A 173 20.88 -44.22 7.80
N VAL A 174 19.95 -45.08 7.38
CA VAL A 174 20.25 -46.43 6.84
C VAL A 174 19.70 -46.61 5.42
N LEU A 175 19.61 -45.53 4.66
CA LEU A 175 19.16 -45.57 3.27
C LEU A 175 20.20 -46.19 2.35
N SER A 176 19.73 -46.84 1.29
CA SER A 176 20.57 -47.39 0.23
C SER A 176 19.89 -47.23 -1.13
N GLY A 177 20.68 -47.35 -2.20
CA GLY A 177 20.19 -47.25 -3.57
C GLY A 177 19.43 -45.95 -3.85
N VAL A 178 18.25 -46.09 -4.45
CA VAL A 178 17.41 -44.98 -4.95
C VAL A 178 16.98 -44.00 -3.84
N ASP A 179 16.72 -44.48 -2.63
CA ASP A 179 16.28 -43.61 -1.53
C ASP A 179 17.42 -42.69 -1.06
N LEU A 180 18.66 -43.17 -1.12
CA LEU A 180 19.84 -42.35 -0.80
C LEU A 180 20.05 -41.26 -1.85
N GLU A 181 19.83 -41.55 -3.13
CA GLU A 181 19.91 -40.56 -4.22
C GLU A 181 18.81 -39.50 -4.08
N ARG A 182 17.57 -39.91 -3.79
CA ARG A 182 16.46 -38.99 -3.54
C ARG A 182 16.71 -38.11 -2.32
N LYS A 183 17.29 -38.65 -1.24
CA LYS A 183 17.71 -37.86 -0.07
C LYS A 183 18.72 -36.79 -0.48
N LYS A 184 19.77 -37.15 -1.22
CA LYS A 184 20.80 -36.19 -1.67
C LYS A 184 20.19 -35.05 -2.49
N TYR A 185 19.33 -35.38 -3.46
CA TYR A 185 18.66 -34.38 -4.28
C TYR A 185 17.75 -33.46 -3.45
N LEU A 186 16.95 -34.03 -2.54
CA LEU A 186 16.08 -33.26 -1.67
C LEU A 186 16.86 -32.33 -0.73
N MET A 187 17.97 -32.80 -0.16
CA MET A 187 18.85 -31.97 0.68
C MET A 187 19.45 -30.81 -0.12
N MET A 188 19.91 -31.06 -1.35
CA MET A 188 20.43 -30.00 -2.25
C MET A 188 19.40 -28.89 -2.49
N LEU A 189 18.12 -29.26 -2.67
CA LEU A 189 17.04 -28.28 -2.83
C LEU A 189 16.71 -27.51 -1.54
N LEU A 190 16.82 -28.15 -0.37
CA LEU A 190 16.43 -27.56 0.92
C LEU A 190 17.53 -26.71 1.55
N GLU A 191 18.79 -27.11 1.40
CA GLU A 191 19.96 -26.36 1.90
C GLU A 191 20.33 -25.19 0.98
N GLY A 192 19.89 -25.24 -0.28
CA GLY A 192 20.26 -24.27 -1.31
C GLY A 192 21.74 -24.40 -1.72
N GLU A 193 22.16 -23.67 -2.76
CA GLU A 193 23.56 -23.62 -3.22
C GLU A 193 24.49 -22.84 -2.27
N ASN A 194 24.37 -22.99 -0.95
CA ASN A 194 25.26 -22.37 0.04
C ASN A 194 26.28 -23.36 0.60
N ASN A 195 27.07 -23.97 -0.28
CA ASN A 195 28.37 -24.58 0.03
C ASN A 195 29.37 -24.27 -1.11
N GLY A 196 29.49 -23.00 -1.48
CA GLY A 196 30.32 -22.58 -2.61
C GLY A 196 30.65 -21.09 -2.65
N THR A 197 31.10 -20.51 -1.54
CA THR A 197 31.98 -19.33 -1.56
C THR A 197 32.86 -19.37 -0.32
N ASP A 198 34.15 -19.57 -0.58
CA ASP A 198 35.28 -19.25 0.30
C ASP A 198 35.27 -17.77 0.73
#